data_AF-A0A9W6M4U4-F1
#
_entry.id   AF-A0A9W6M4U4-F1
#
_cell.length_a   1.000
_cell.length_b   1.000
_cell.length_c   1.000
_cell.angle_alpha   90.00
_cell.angle_beta   90.00
_cell.angle_gamma   90.00
#
_symmetry.space_group_name_H-M   'P 1'
#
loop_
_entity.id
_entity.type
_entity.pdbx_description
1 polymer ?
#
loop_
_entity_poly.entity_id
_entity_poly.type
_entity_poly.pdbx_seq_one_letter_code
_entity_poly.pdbx_strand_id
1 'polypeptide(L)'
;MVDKRTEAHGPGQLPDRQPRPDPTDLTNQESFRQGSSSRWLVPAGVLAAVAIVLYALAFQLQVVLPAIGIVFTVVAWAMMLVASRSSGDAPVRNRRLAVAMGILAVGALAIFIGIYLVETLGAPGR
;
A
#
# COMPACT_ATOMS: atom_id res chain seq x y z
N MET A 1 61.85 -17.71 -14.28
CA MET A 1 61.42 -18.09 -12.93
C MET A 1 61.34 -16.82 -12.11
N VAL A 2 60.13 -16.35 -11.82
CA VAL A 2 59.89 -15.11 -11.04
C VAL A 2 59.94 -15.49 -9.56
N ASP A 3 60.83 -14.82 -8.81
CA ASP A 3 61.03 -15.04 -7.38
C ASP A 3 59.83 -14.50 -6.59
N LYS A 4 59.13 -15.39 -5.88
CA LYS A 4 57.93 -15.08 -5.09
C LYS A 4 58.22 -14.55 -3.68
N ARG A 5 59.48 -14.22 -3.36
CA ARG A 5 59.88 -13.83 -1.99
C ARG A 5 59.77 -12.33 -1.67
N THR A 6 59.30 -11.51 -2.60
CA THR A 6 59.25 -10.04 -2.43
C THR A 6 57.83 -9.48 -2.44
N GLU A 7 56.83 -10.25 -1.99
CA GLU A 7 55.52 -9.69 -1.66
C GLU A 7 55.55 -9.19 -0.21
N ALA A 8 55.55 -7.86 -0.08
CA ALA A 8 55.43 -7.17 1.19
C ALA A 8 54.22 -7.72 1.96
N HIS A 9 54.50 -8.39 3.08
CA HIS A 9 53.48 -8.82 4.04
C HIS A 9 52.84 -7.57 4.67
N GLY A 10 51.80 -7.04 4.02
CA GLY A 10 50.85 -6.14 4.67
C GLY A 10 50.20 -6.86 5.85
N PRO A 11 49.87 -6.15 6.95
CA PRO A 11 49.32 -6.77 8.15
C PRO A 11 48.08 -7.57 7.80
N GLY A 12 48.05 -8.83 8.25
CA GLY A 12 47.08 -9.85 7.86
C GLY A 12 45.66 -9.31 7.76
N GLN A 13 45.06 -9.49 6.59
CA GLN A 13 43.63 -9.34 6.40
C GLN A 13 42.93 -10.38 7.29
N LEU A 14 42.42 -9.91 8.43
CA LEU A 14 41.47 -10.66 9.23
C LEU A 14 40.23 -10.95 8.36
N PRO A 15 39.85 -12.22 8.14
CA PRO A 15 38.50 -12.51 7.67
C PRO A 15 37.58 -12.06 8.80
N ASP A 16 36.56 -11.24 8.49
CA ASP A 16 35.38 -10.88 9.33
C ASP A 16 35.05 -9.39 9.41
N ARG A 17 35.64 -8.53 8.56
CA ARG A 17 35.00 -7.23 8.28
C ARG A 17 33.80 -7.47 7.37
N GLN A 18 32.63 -7.75 7.97
CA GLN A 18 31.36 -7.48 7.29
C GLN A 18 31.44 -6.05 6.74
N PRO A 19 31.17 -5.82 5.44
CA PRO A 19 31.22 -4.50 4.86
C PRO A 19 30.33 -3.59 5.70
N ARG A 20 30.93 -2.58 6.34
CA ARG A 20 30.16 -1.58 7.08
C ARG A 20 29.25 -0.92 6.04
N PRO A 21 27.92 -0.88 6.24
CA PRO A 21 27.02 -0.33 5.23
C PRO A 21 27.47 1.09 4.88
N ASP A 22 27.58 1.38 3.58
CA ASP A 22 28.10 2.66 3.09
C ASP A 22 27.26 3.80 3.68
N PRO A 23 27.84 4.73 4.47
CA PRO A 23 27.10 5.82 5.09
C PRO A 23 26.58 6.83 4.05
N THR A 24 27.03 6.77 2.80
CA THR A 24 26.52 7.59 1.69
C THR A 24 25.45 6.90 0.86
N ASP A 25 25.14 5.63 1.16
CA ASP A 25 23.99 4.95 0.55
C ASP A 25 22.68 5.46 1.16
N LEU A 26 22.10 6.46 0.49
CA LEU A 26 20.82 7.06 0.87
C LEU A 26 19.64 6.08 0.78
N THR A 27 19.80 4.92 0.13
CA THR A 27 18.75 3.88 0.08
C THR A 27 18.75 3.01 1.35
N ASN A 28 19.83 3.07 2.14
CA ASN A 28 20.03 2.24 3.31
C ASN A 28 19.47 2.82 4.63
N GLN A 29 18.52 3.74 4.55
CA GLN A 29 17.92 4.35 5.73
C GLN A 29 16.92 3.41 6.42
N GLU A 30 16.87 3.45 7.76
CA GLU A 30 15.88 2.71 8.55
C GLU A 30 14.43 3.03 8.12
N SER A 31 14.17 4.26 7.68
CA SER A 31 12.87 4.73 7.18
C SER A 31 12.37 3.97 5.95
N PHE A 32 13.28 3.48 5.11
CA PHE A 32 13.00 2.63 3.94
C PHE A 32 12.93 1.15 4.30
N ARG A 33 13.70 0.70 5.30
CA ARG A 33 13.70 -0.70 5.77
C ARG A 33 12.47 -1.04 6.62
N GLN A 34 12.00 -0.09 7.42
CA GLN A 34 10.80 -0.23 8.26
C GLN A 34 9.57 0.35 7.56
N GLY A 35 9.19 -0.27 6.44
CA GLY A 35 7.89 -0.03 5.82
C GLY A 35 6.75 -0.51 6.72
N SER A 36 6.32 0.31 7.68
CA SER A 36 5.21 -0.02 8.56
C SER A 36 3.92 -0.12 7.75
N SER A 37 3.20 -1.24 7.89
CA SER A 37 1.90 -1.45 7.28
C SER A 37 0.89 -0.37 7.67
N SER A 38 1.07 0.30 8.82
CA SER A 38 0.23 1.41 9.25
C SER A 38 0.21 2.59 8.28
N ARG A 39 1.32 2.84 7.54
CA ARG A 39 1.39 3.90 6.52
C ARG A 39 0.37 3.70 5.40
N TRP A 40 -0.08 2.47 5.17
CA TRP A 40 -1.10 2.13 4.19
C TRP A 40 -2.48 1.94 4.82
N LEU A 41 -2.55 1.21 5.93
CA LEU A 41 -3.83 0.84 6.55
C LEU A 41 -4.59 2.03 7.15
N VAL A 42 -3.89 2.99 7.76
CA VAL A 42 -4.54 4.15 8.38
C VAL A 42 -5.24 5.03 7.33
N PRO A 43 -4.56 5.53 6.29
CA PRO A 43 -5.26 6.33 5.27
C PRO A 43 -6.32 5.51 4.50
N ALA A 44 -6.08 4.22 4.26
CA ALA A 44 -7.10 3.35 3.66
C ALA A 44 -8.35 3.20 4.55
N GLY A 45 -8.17 3.08 5.87
CA GLY A 45 -9.27 3.02 6.83
C GLY A 45 -10.06 4.32 6.90
N VAL A 46 -9.37 5.46 6.87
CA VAL A 46 -10.01 6.79 6.81
C VAL A 46 -10.82 6.92 5.51
N LEU A 47 -10.23 6.57 4.36
CA LEU A 47 -10.93 6.59 3.07
C LEU A 47 -12.15 5.67 3.06
N ALA A 48 -12.01 4.45 3.60
CA ALA A 48 -13.11 3.51 3.72
C ALA A 48 -14.26 4.06 4.58
N ALA A 49 -13.95 4.65 5.73
CA ALA A 49 -14.94 5.25 6.61
C ALA A 49 -15.69 6.41 5.91
N VAL A 50 -14.96 7.31 5.24
CA VAL A 50 -15.55 8.42 4.47
C VAL A 50 -16.45 7.88 3.37
N ALA A 51 -15.99 6.92 2.57
CA ALA A 51 -16.78 6.32 1.50
C ALA A 51 -18.07 5.66 2.04
N ILE A 52 -17.99 4.91 3.14
CA ILE A 52 -19.15 4.28 3.77
C ILE A 52 -20.17 5.33 4.23
N VAL A 53 -19.72 6.42 4.85
CA VAL A 53 -20.60 7.53 5.25
C VAL A 53 -21.30 8.14 4.03
N LEU A 54 -20.56 8.39 2.94
CA LEU A 54 -21.15 8.92 1.71
C LEU A 54 -22.19 7.98 1.10
N TYR A 55 -21.92 6.67 1.07
CA TYR A 55 -22.91 5.68 0.62
C TYR A 55 -24.11 5.59 1.56
N ALA A 56 -23.90 5.67 2.87
CA ALA A 56 -25.00 5.67 3.83
C ALA A 56 -25.96 6.85 3.60
N LEU A 57 -25.42 8.02 3.28
CA LEU A 57 -26.23 9.19 2.90
C LEU A 57 -26.94 8.98 1.55
N ALA A 58 -26.28 8.33 0.59
CA ALA A 58 -26.85 8.07 -0.73
C ALA A 58 -28.06 7.11 -0.71
N PHE A 59 -28.33 6.39 0.39
CA PHE A 59 -29.56 5.60 0.55
C PHE A 59 -30.84 6.42 0.46
N GLN A 60 -30.77 7.75 0.69
CA GLN A 60 -31.92 8.64 0.49
C GLN A 60 -32.34 8.78 -0.98
N LEU A 61 -31.43 8.46 -1.92
CA LEU A 61 -31.64 8.58 -3.36
C LEU A 61 -31.94 7.22 -3.99
N GLN A 62 -31.17 6.19 -3.63
CA GLN A 62 -31.32 4.84 -4.16
C GLN A 62 -30.70 3.79 -3.24
N VAL A 63 -31.13 2.53 -3.35
CA VAL A 63 -30.70 1.47 -2.41
C VAL A 63 -29.58 0.57 -2.95
N VAL A 64 -29.63 0.22 -4.24
CA VAL A 64 -28.80 -0.87 -4.78
C VAL A 64 -27.32 -0.47 -4.86
N LEU A 65 -26.98 0.65 -5.52
CA LEU A 65 -25.58 1.04 -5.69
C LEU A 65 -24.88 1.40 -4.36
N PRO A 66 -25.50 2.13 -3.41
CA PRO A 66 -24.86 2.39 -2.13
C PRO A 66 -24.58 1.13 -1.30
N ALA A 67 -25.49 0.15 -1.32
CA ALA A 67 -25.25 -1.14 -0.67
C ALA A 67 -24.04 -1.87 -1.28
N ILE A 68 -23.94 -1.90 -2.61
CA ILE A 68 -22.77 -2.47 -3.31
C ILE A 68 -21.48 -1.73 -2.93
N GLY A 69 -21.52 -0.38 -2.88
CA GLY A 69 -20.39 0.45 -2.48
C GLY A 69 -19.87 0.14 -1.08
N ILE A 70 -20.77 -0.03 -0.11
CA ILE A 70 -20.42 -0.38 1.26
C ILE A 70 -19.76 -1.77 1.31
N VAL A 71 -20.39 -2.78 0.70
CA VAL A 71 -19.85 -4.15 0.69
C VAL A 71 -18.47 -4.18 0.02
N PHE A 72 -18.33 -3.55 -1.14
CA PHE A 72 -17.06 -3.43 -1.85
C PHE A 72 -15.97 -2.80 -0.96
N THR A 73 -16.27 -1.67 -0.32
CA THR A 73 -15.32 -0.91 0.49
C THR A 73 -14.87 -1.70 1.71
N VAL A 74 -15.81 -2.35 2.42
CA VAL A 74 -15.51 -3.20 3.57
C VAL A 74 -14.62 -4.36 3.17
N VAL A 75 -14.95 -5.06 2.08
CA VAL A 75 -14.18 -6.20 1.58
C VAL A 75 -12.78 -5.76 1.14
N ALA A 76 -12.67 -4.69 0.37
CA ALA A 76 -11.39 -4.18 -0.11
C ALA A 76 -10.47 -3.78 1.06
N TRP A 77 -11.00 -3.09 2.07
CA TRP A 77 -10.23 -2.72 3.25
C TRP A 77 -9.85 -3.95 4.10
N ALA A 78 -10.76 -4.90 4.28
CA ALA A 78 -10.46 -6.15 4.99
C ALA A 78 -9.36 -6.96 4.29
N MET A 79 -9.36 -7.00 2.94
CA MET A 79 -8.28 -7.61 2.16
C MET A 79 -6.93 -6.93 2.40
N MET A 80 -6.89 -5.60 2.58
CA MET A 80 -5.67 -4.89 2.97
C MET A 80 -5.20 -5.30 4.37
N LEU A 81 -6.11 -5.47 5.33
CA LEU A 81 -5.76 -5.98 6.67
C LEU A 81 -5.14 -7.37 6.58
N VAL A 82 -5.71 -8.28 5.79
CA VAL A 82 -5.14 -9.62 5.57
C VAL A 82 -3.76 -9.52 4.91
N ALA A 83 -3.64 -8.74 3.83
CA ALA A 83 -2.37 -8.55 3.13
C ALA A 83 -1.27 -7.95 4.01
N SER A 84 -1.65 -7.09 4.97
CA SER A 84 -0.72 -6.46 5.91
C SER A 84 -0.08 -7.44 6.89
N ARG A 85 -0.74 -8.57 7.17
CA ARG A 85 -0.28 -9.62 8.08
C ARG A 85 0.55 -10.71 7.37
N SER A 86 0.69 -10.65 6.06
CA SER A 86 1.48 -11.60 5.29
C SER A 86 2.97 -11.46 5.64
N SER A 87 3.63 -12.58 5.95
CA SER A 87 5.06 -12.67 6.33
C SER A 87 6.05 -12.50 5.17
N GLY A 88 5.69 -11.74 4.13
CA GLY A 88 6.55 -11.48 2.98
C GLY A 88 7.49 -10.30 3.17
N ASP A 89 8.50 -10.21 2.29
CA ASP A 89 9.46 -9.10 2.24
C ASP A 89 8.75 -7.74 2.23
N ALA A 90 9.28 -6.78 3.00
CA ALA A 90 8.69 -5.46 3.18
C ALA A 90 8.40 -4.72 1.85
N PRO A 91 9.27 -4.74 0.82
CA PRO A 91 8.98 -4.13 -0.48
C PRO A 91 7.79 -4.77 -1.22
N VAL A 92 7.70 -6.10 -1.19
CA VAL A 92 6.61 -6.85 -1.84
C VAL A 92 5.29 -6.58 -1.13
N ARG A 93 5.30 -6.59 0.20
CA ARG A 93 4.13 -6.24 1.03
C ARG A 93 3.64 -4.82 0.73
N ASN A 94 4.55 -3.84 0.70
CA ASN A 94 4.20 -2.45 0.40
C ASN A 94 3.61 -2.29 -0.99
N ARG A 95 4.18 -2.95 -2.02
CA ARG A 95 3.62 -2.91 -3.38
C ARG A 95 2.20 -3.49 -3.42
N ARG A 96 1.95 -4.61 -2.73
CA ARG A 96 0.60 -5.20 -2.63
C ARG A 96 -0.39 -4.26 -1.95
N LEU A 97 0.01 -3.64 -0.84
CA LEU A 97 -0.83 -2.68 -0.12
C LEU A 97 -1.11 -1.42 -0.96
N ALA A 98 -0.13 -0.92 -1.70
CA ALA A 98 -0.30 0.21 -2.60
C ALA A 98 -1.30 -0.08 -3.72
N VAL A 99 -1.19 -1.26 -4.35
CA VAL A 99 -2.14 -1.70 -5.38
C VAL A 99 -3.54 -1.86 -4.80
N ALA A 100 -3.66 -2.49 -3.62
CA ALA A 100 -4.94 -2.66 -2.96
C ALA A 100 -5.60 -1.32 -2.57
N MET A 101 -4.81 -0.35 -2.10
CA MET A 101 -5.28 1.02 -1.85
C MET A 101 -5.79 1.67 -3.15
N GLY A 102 -5.07 1.50 -4.25
CA GLY A 102 -5.49 2.00 -5.57
C GLY A 102 -6.83 1.39 -6.00
N ILE A 103 -7.02 0.08 -5.84
CA ILE A 103 -8.28 -0.61 -6.14
C ILE A 103 -9.42 -0.07 -5.28
N LEU A 104 -9.19 0.08 -3.96
CA LEU A 104 -10.18 0.63 -3.04
C LEU A 104 -10.58 2.05 -3.46
N ALA A 105 -9.61 2.93 -3.73
CA ALA A 105 -9.86 4.31 -4.07
C ALA A 105 -10.61 4.46 -5.42
N VAL A 106 -10.11 3.79 -6.46
CA VAL A 106 -10.71 3.86 -7.81
C VAL A 106 -12.08 3.20 -7.82
N GLY A 107 -12.23 2.04 -7.18
CA GLY A 107 -13.50 1.34 -7.11
C GLY A 107 -14.56 2.11 -6.32
N ALA A 108 -14.19 2.67 -5.16
CA ALA A 108 -15.11 3.50 -4.39
C ALA A 108 -15.55 4.75 -5.17
N LEU A 109 -14.61 5.42 -5.83
CA LEU A 109 -14.90 6.57 -6.68
C LEU A 109 -15.83 6.19 -7.85
N ALA A 110 -15.54 5.10 -8.55
CA ALA A 110 -16.35 4.64 -9.69
C ALA A 110 -17.79 4.33 -9.29
N ILE A 111 -18.00 3.67 -8.14
CA ILE A 111 -19.34 3.41 -7.61
C ILE A 111 -20.05 4.72 -7.25
N PHE A 112 -19.35 5.66 -6.62
CA PHE A 112 -19.92 6.97 -6.29
C PHE A 112 -20.32 7.77 -7.54
N ILE A 113 -19.49 7.75 -8.59
CA ILE A 113 -19.83 8.32 -9.90
C ILE A 113 -21.05 7.61 -10.49
N GLY A 114 -21.13 6.28 -10.40
CA GLY A 114 -22.30 5.52 -10.83
C GLY A 114 -23.58 5.96 -10.12
N ILE A 115 -23.53 6.19 -8.81
CA ILE A 115 -24.65 6.72 -8.02
C ILE A 115 -25.07 8.08 -8.59
N TYR A 116 -24.11 8.99 -8.77
CA TYR A 116 -24.36 10.33 -9.29
C TYR A 116 -24.96 10.31 -10.71
N LEU A 117 -24.45 9.48 -11.61
CA LEU A 117 -24.96 9.37 -12.97
C LEU A 117 -26.37 8.77 -13.01
N VAL A 118 -26.63 7.72 -12.23
CA VAL A 118 -27.98 7.12 -12.15
C VAL A 118 -28.99 8.13 -11.62
N GLU A 119 -28.62 8.90 -10.61
CA GLU A 119 -29.50 9.94 -10.05
C GLU A 119 -29.73 11.06 -11.08
N THR A 120 -28.68 11.60 -11.68
CA THR A 120 -28.80 12.74 -12.60
C THR A 120 -29.48 12.39 -13.92
N LEU A 121 -29.22 11.20 -14.47
CA LEU A 121 -29.82 10.74 -15.74
C LEU A 121 -31.18 10.05 -15.55
N GLY A 122 -31.46 9.57 -14.35
CA GLY A 122 -32.76 9.03 -13.94
C GLY A 122 -33.77 10.12 -13.52
N ALA A 123 -33.31 11.37 -13.36
CA ALA A 123 -34.13 12.51 -12.96
C ALA A 123 -34.66 13.45 -14.08
N PRO A 124 -34.92 13.06 -15.35
CA PRO A 124 -35.48 13.99 -16.34
C PRO A 124 -37.01 14.21 -16.21
N GLY A 125 -37.62 14.14 -15.03
CA GLY A 125 -39.08 14.33 -14.93
C GLY A 125 -39.76 14.17 -13.57
N ARG A 126 -39.13 14.56 -12.47
CA ARG A 126 -39.84 14.81 -11.19
C ARG A 126 -39.76 16.28 -10.82
#